data_AF-A0A952PSW6-F1
#
_entry.id   AF-A0A952PSW6-F1
#
_cell.length_a   1.000
_cell.length_b   1.000
_cell.length_c   1.000
_cell.angle_alpha   90.00
_cell.angle_beta   90.00
_cell.angle_gamma   90.00
#
_symmetry.space_group_name_H-M   'P 1'
#
loop_
_entity.id
_entity.type
_entity.pdbx_description
1 polymer ?
#
loop_
_entity_poly.entity_id
_entity_poly.type
_entity_poly.pdbx_seq_one_letter_code
_entity_poly.pdbx_strand_id
1 'polypeptide(L)'
;MHIDSTRLMYSVFQSCRHGLHYSGTQLELLLETLDIVKQQRVLFVNVDDNWVKQHELESLAVAPLARLTRNDALSSANQPLFMLIDVGAHDLQRLWSAEAVPVVRRLGYAFHILPALLWKPQAFKPDLYMFCFRMVGLHWAELSSELRQAFCALQGLTLDEAARLIEENNSGD
;
A
#
# COMPACT_ATOMS: atom_id res chain seq x y z
N MET A 1 22.63 6.36 0.06
CA MET A 1 21.61 7.43 0.19
C MET A 1 20.45 6.99 1.09
N HIS A 2 19.68 7.93 1.65
CA HIS A 2 18.42 7.63 2.36
C HIS A 2 17.24 8.12 1.54
N ILE A 3 16.18 7.32 1.41
CA ILE A 3 14.96 7.73 0.71
C ILE A 3 13.71 7.59 1.59
N ASP A 4 12.73 8.45 1.35
CA ASP A 4 11.39 8.36 1.96
C ASP A 4 10.53 7.34 1.21
N SER A 5 10.51 6.10 1.72
CA SER A 5 9.72 5.01 1.12
C SER A 5 8.22 5.32 1.11
N THR A 6 7.71 6.09 2.07
CA THR A 6 6.28 6.41 2.15
C THR A 6 5.83 7.38 1.06
N ARG A 7 6.73 8.28 0.62
CA ARG A 7 6.49 9.14 -0.54
C ARG A 7 6.46 8.36 -1.84
N LEU A 8 7.33 7.35 -1.98
CA LEU A 8 7.27 6.43 -3.12
C LEU A 8 5.95 5.67 -3.12
N MET A 9 5.61 4.99 -2.02
CA MET A 9 4.34 4.25 -1.87
C MET A 9 3.14 5.12 -2.26
N TYR A 10 3.07 6.34 -1.72
CA TYR A 10 2.00 7.29 -2.05
C TYR A 10 1.93 7.58 -3.55
N SER A 11 3.08 7.91 -4.16
CA SER A 11 3.16 8.24 -5.59
C SER A 11 2.69 7.08 -6.47
N VAL A 12 3.15 5.86 -6.18
CA VAL A 12 2.79 4.65 -6.94
C VAL A 12 1.31 4.31 -6.78
N PHE A 13 0.76 4.36 -5.56
CA PHE A 13 -0.67 4.12 -5.35
C PHE A 13 -1.55 5.19 -5.99
N GLN A 14 -1.10 6.45 -5.99
CA GLN A 14 -1.77 7.54 -6.69
C GLN A 14 -1.72 7.33 -8.22
N SER A 15 -0.60 6.84 -8.76
CA SER A 15 -0.47 6.46 -10.17
C SER A 15 -1.45 5.34 -10.55
N CYS A 16 -1.52 4.29 -9.72
CA CYS A 16 -2.47 3.18 -9.87
C CYS A 16 -3.93 3.67 -9.84
N ARG A 17 -4.27 4.55 -8.89
CA ARG A 17 -5.60 5.18 -8.76
C ARG A 17 -6.05 5.86 -10.07
N HIS A 18 -5.12 6.49 -10.77
CA HIS A 18 -5.38 7.17 -12.03
C HIS A 18 -5.20 6.28 -13.26
N GLY A 19 -4.68 5.07 -13.09
CA GLY A 19 -4.44 4.12 -14.18
C GLY A 19 -3.40 4.63 -15.18
N LEU A 20 -2.34 5.28 -14.70
CA LEU A 20 -1.31 5.86 -15.57
C LEU A 20 -0.46 4.76 -16.22
N HIS A 21 -0.07 4.96 -17.48
CA HIS A 21 0.63 3.94 -18.29
C HIS A 21 1.93 3.42 -17.66
N TYR A 22 2.60 4.22 -16.83
CA TYR A 22 3.84 3.86 -16.14
C TYR A 22 3.63 3.14 -14.79
N SER A 23 2.38 2.84 -14.40
CA SER A 23 2.09 2.22 -13.09
C SER A 23 2.80 0.88 -12.91
N GLY A 24 2.92 0.06 -13.97
CA GLY A 24 3.59 -1.24 -13.91
C GLY A 24 5.05 -1.14 -13.47
N THR A 25 5.85 -0.32 -14.17
CA THR A 25 7.27 -0.10 -13.80
C THR A 25 7.42 0.50 -12.39
N GLN A 26 6.48 1.36 -11.99
CA GLN A 26 6.48 1.92 -10.64
C GLN A 26 6.13 0.88 -9.56
N LEU A 27 5.27 -0.08 -9.87
CA LEU A 27 4.91 -1.16 -8.96
C LEU A 27 6.09 -2.12 -8.74
N GLU A 28 6.86 -2.44 -9.78
CA GLU A 28 8.11 -3.22 -9.64
C GLU A 28 9.08 -2.55 -8.67
N LEU A 29 9.33 -1.25 -8.85
CA LEU A 29 10.19 -0.47 -7.96
C LEU A 29 9.62 -0.38 -6.52
N LEU A 30 8.30 -0.28 -6.39
CA LEU A 30 7.64 -0.27 -5.09
C LEU A 30 7.88 -1.60 -4.36
N LEU A 31 7.75 -2.74 -5.04
CA LEU A 31 7.99 -4.06 -4.46
C LEU A 31 9.43 -4.20 -3.95
N GLU A 32 10.42 -3.80 -4.76
CA GLU A 32 11.82 -3.77 -4.31
C GLU A 32 12.01 -2.89 -3.06
N THR A 33 11.37 -1.72 -3.04
CA THR A 33 11.47 -0.79 -1.90
C THR A 33 10.80 -1.38 -0.65
N LEU A 34 9.67 -2.08 -0.78
CA LEU A 34 8.97 -2.72 0.33
C LEU A 34 9.81 -3.84 0.95
N ASP A 35 10.51 -4.62 0.13
CA ASP A 35 11.47 -5.62 0.61
C ASP A 35 12.60 -4.98 1.43
N ILE A 36 13.12 -3.84 0.98
CA ILE A 36 14.15 -3.10 1.72
C ILE A 36 13.58 -2.58 3.06
N VAL A 37 12.37 -2.01 3.07
CA VAL A 37 11.69 -1.57 4.31
C VAL A 37 11.53 -2.74 5.28
N LYS A 38 11.11 -3.90 4.79
CA LYS A 38 10.91 -5.12 5.59
C LYS A 38 12.21 -5.65 6.18
N GLN A 39 13.31 -5.63 5.41
CA GLN A 39 14.63 -6.04 5.86
C GLN A 39 15.22 -5.08 6.91
N GLN A 40 15.16 -3.78 6.64
CA GLN A 40 15.77 -2.75 7.51
C GLN A 40 14.85 -2.33 8.67
N ARG A 41 13.57 -2.70 8.63
CA ARG A 41 12.53 -2.34 9.61
C ARG A 41 12.42 -0.82 9.82
N VAL A 42 12.63 -0.03 8.77
CA VAL A 42 12.55 1.44 8.81
C VAL A 42 11.85 1.99 7.56
N LEU A 43 11.17 3.12 7.71
CA LEU A 43 10.47 3.85 6.65
C LEU A 43 11.40 4.78 5.86
N PHE A 44 12.47 5.28 6.48
CA PHE A 44 13.58 5.91 5.76
C PHE A 44 14.66 4.85 5.49
N VAL A 45 14.62 4.28 4.29
CA VAL A 45 15.52 3.16 3.94
C VAL A 45 16.87 3.66 3.44
N ASN A 46 17.90 2.89 3.77
CA ASN A 46 19.24 3.05 3.22
C ASN A 46 19.37 2.27 1.93
N VAL A 47 19.77 2.95 0.86
CA VAL A 47 19.97 2.36 -0.47
C VAL A 47 21.29 2.82 -1.08
N ASP A 48 21.81 2.06 -2.03
CA ASP A 48 23.02 2.45 -2.78
C ASP A 48 22.74 3.69 -3.64
N ASP A 49 23.73 4.59 -3.76
CA ASP A 49 23.59 5.82 -4.55
C ASP A 49 23.37 5.52 -6.04
N ASN A 50 23.95 4.43 -6.56
CA ASN A 50 23.72 4.01 -7.94
C ASN A 50 22.31 3.48 -8.14
N TRP A 51 21.74 2.79 -7.15
CA TRP A 51 20.35 2.34 -7.19
C TRP A 51 19.39 3.53 -7.29
N VAL A 52 19.62 4.59 -6.48
CA VAL A 52 18.82 5.83 -6.57
C VAL A 52 18.89 6.45 -7.97
N LYS A 53 20.10 6.57 -8.54
CA LYS A 53 20.29 7.16 -9.88
C LYS A 53 19.67 6.31 -10.97
N GLN A 54 19.78 4.99 -10.89
CA GLN A 54 19.18 4.06 -11.86
C GLN A 54 17.65 4.20 -11.91
N HIS A 55 17.03 4.49 -10.77
CA HIS A 55 15.58 4.63 -10.64
C HIS A 55 15.09 6.09 -10.59
N GLU A 56 15.96 7.07 -10.81
CA GLU A 56 15.65 8.51 -10.80
C GLU A 56 14.95 8.99 -9.51
N LEU A 57 15.40 8.49 -8.35
CA LEU A 57 14.75 8.73 -7.05
C LEU A 57 15.36 9.87 -6.24
N GLU A 58 16.15 10.75 -6.84
CA GLU A 58 16.83 11.85 -6.14
C GLU A 58 15.84 12.78 -5.43
N SER A 59 14.63 12.95 -5.98
CA SER A 59 13.56 13.76 -5.38
C SER A 59 12.98 13.18 -4.08
N LEU A 60 13.24 11.90 -3.82
CA LEU A 60 12.86 11.17 -2.62
C LEU A 60 13.97 11.12 -1.57
N ALA A 61 15.17 11.60 -1.91
CA ALA A 61 16.31 11.62 -1.00
C ALA A 61 16.02 12.47 0.24
N VAL A 62 16.39 11.96 1.41
CA VAL A 62 16.14 12.60 2.70
C VAL A 62 17.45 13.03 3.33
N ALA A 63 17.54 14.30 3.72
CA ALA A 63 18.70 14.81 4.44
C ALA A 63 18.82 14.14 5.84
N PRO A 64 20.04 13.87 6.33
CA PRO A 64 20.25 13.18 7.62
C PRO A 64 19.51 13.82 8.81
N LEU A 65 19.37 15.15 8.81
CA LEU A 65 18.69 15.90 9.87
C LEU A 65 17.21 15.54 10.02
N ALA A 66 16.53 15.19 8.92
CA ALA A 66 15.12 14.80 8.96
C ALA A 66 14.91 13.44 9.65
N ARG A 67 15.90 12.54 9.63
CA ARG A 67 15.85 11.26 10.36
C ARG A 67 15.89 11.45 11.87
N LEU A 68 16.66 12.43 12.36
CA LEU A 68 16.81 12.69 13.79
C LEU A 68 15.51 13.20 14.46
N THR A 69 14.55 13.68 13.67
CA THR A 69 13.32 14.32 14.18
C THR A 69 12.09 13.44 14.14
N ARG A 70 12.15 12.28 13.46
CA ARG A 70 11.01 11.36 13.31
C ARG A 70 11.43 9.94 13.66
N ASN A 71 10.61 9.25 14.44
CA ASN A 71 10.74 7.81 14.62
C ASN A 71 10.37 7.13 13.30
N ASP A 72 11.37 6.61 12.58
CA ASP A 72 11.24 5.94 11.30
C ASP A 72 11.13 4.42 11.42
N ALA A 73 11.17 3.86 12.64
CA ALA A 73 11.08 2.42 12.83
C ALA A 73 9.68 1.87 12.50
N LEU A 74 9.67 0.71 11.85
CA LEU A 74 8.47 -0.11 11.70
C LEU A 74 8.21 -0.83 13.03
N SER A 75 7.19 -0.37 13.76
CA SER A 75 6.81 -0.87 15.07
C SER A 75 5.69 -1.90 14.96
N SER A 76 5.40 -2.63 16.05
CA SER A 76 4.23 -3.51 16.11
C SER A 76 2.91 -2.80 15.80
N ALA A 77 2.82 -1.50 16.09
CA ALA A 77 1.60 -0.71 15.88
C ALA A 77 1.30 -0.41 14.40
N ASN A 78 2.33 -0.24 13.55
CA ASN A 78 2.15 0.01 12.11
C ASN A 78 2.37 -1.25 11.24
N GLN A 79 2.81 -2.36 11.83
CA GLN A 79 3.01 -3.63 11.12
C GLN A 79 1.77 -4.11 10.35
N PRO A 80 0.52 -4.08 10.89
CA PRO A 80 -0.64 -4.54 10.12
C PRO A 80 -0.91 -3.70 8.87
N LEU A 81 -0.76 -2.38 8.97
CA LEU A 81 -0.91 -1.45 7.84
C LEU A 81 0.19 -1.69 6.79
N PHE A 82 1.43 -1.90 7.23
CA PHE A 82 2.52 -2.24 6.33
C PHE A 82 2.29 -3.57 5.62
N MET A 83 1.81 -4.60 6.32
CA MET A 83 1.48 -5.88 5.70
C MET A 83 0.38 -5.75 4.65
N LEU A 84 -0.63 -4.91 4.89
CA LEU A 84 -1.67 -4.63 3.89
C LEU A 84 -1.07 -3.93 2.66
N ILE A 85 -0.18 -2.95 2.86
CA ILE A 85 0.54 -2.28 1.77
C ILE A 85 1.39 -3.27 0.97
N ASP A 86 2.12 -4.14 1.65
CA ASP A 86 3.03 -5.14 1.07
C ASP A 86 2.26 -6.11 0.15
N VAL A 87 1.27 -6.80 0.72
CA VAL A 87 0.41 -7.72 -0.04
C VAL A 87 -0.38 -6.98 -1.13
N GLY A 88 -0.85 -5.78 -0.82
CA GLY A 88 -1.57 -4.92 -1.75
C GLY A 88 -0.76 -4.52 -2.97
N ALA A 89 0.53 -4.22 -2.81
CA ALA A 89 1.42 -3.91 -3.93
C ALA A 89 1.63 -5.12 -4.85
N HIS A 90 1.79 -6.31 -4.28
CA HIS A 90 1.87 -7.55 -5.07
C HIS A 90 0.58 -7.80 -5.85
N ASP A 91 -0.58 -7.61 -5.21
CA ASP A 91 -1.86 -7.81 -5.90
C ASP A 91 -2.10 -6.77 -6.99
N LEU A 92 -1.70 -5.51 -6.75
CA LEU A 92 -1.72 -4.46 -7.76
C LEU A 92 -0.85 -4.80 -8.97
N GLN A 93 0.37 -5.32 -8.77
CA GLN A 93 1.24 -5.76 -9.87
C GLN A 93 0.57 -6.88 -10.67
N ARG A 94 0.03 -7.90 -10.00
CA ARG A 94 -0.68 -9.01 -10.64
C ARG A 94 -1.87 -8.53 -11.46
N LEU A 95 -2.71 -7.67 -10.88
CA LEU A 95 -3.90 -7.12 -11.54
C LEU A 95 -3.54 -6.19 -12.70
N TRP A 96 -2.46 -5.42 -12.59
CA TRP A 96 -1.93 -4.60 -13.67
C TRP A 96 -1.49 -5.46 -14.86
N SER A 97 -0.71 -6.53 -14.61
CA SER A 97 -0.29 -7.48 -15.65
C SER A 97 -1.46 -8.22 -16.31
N ALA A 98 -2.58 -8.36 -15.60
CA ALA A 98 -3.82 -8.94 -16.13
C ALA A 98 -4.75 -7.90 -16.81
N GLU A 99 -4.29 -6.66 -16.97
CA GLU A 99 -5.06 -5.54 -17.54
C GLU A 99 -6.39 -5.25 -16.80
N ALA A 100 -6.48 -5.62 -15.51
CA ALA A 100 -7.65 -5.39 -14.66
C ALA A 100 -7.70 -3.93 -14.14
N VAL A 101 -7.62 -2.97 -15.06
CA VAL A 101 -7.49 -1.52 -14.77
C VAL A 101 -8.56 -0.99 -13.82
N PRO A 102 -9.85 -1.35 -13.91
CA PRO A 102 -10.85 -0.89 -12.95
C PRO A 102 -10.51 -1.28 -11.50
N VAL A 103 -10.05 -2.51 -11.28
CA VAL A 103 -9.68 -3.02 -9.95
C VAL A 103 -8.44 -2.30 -9.43
N VAL A 104 -7.42 -2.14 -10.29
CA VAL A 104 -6.18 -1.38 -9.98
C VAL A 104 -6.51 0.01 -9.48
N ARG A 105 -7.44 0.73 -10.16
CA ARG A 105 -7.81 2.09 -9.77
C ARG A 105 -8.49 2.14 -8.41
N ARG A 106 -9.35 1.17 -8.09
CA ARG A 106 -10.04 1.07 -6.80
C ARG A 106 -9.06 0.75 -5.67
N LEU A 107 -8.15 -0.20 -5.89
CA LEU A 107 -7.08 -0.52 -4.93
C LEU A 107 -6.12 0.65 -4.73
N GLY A 108 -5.70 1.32 -5.80
CA GLY A 108 -4.88 2.53 -5.73
C GLY A 108 -5.56 3.62 -4.89
N TYR A 109 -6.88 3.81 -5.06
CA TYR A 109 -7.65 4.70 -4.18
C TYR A 109 -7.63 4.21 -2.72
N ALA A 110 -7.85 2.92 -2.46
CA ALA A 110 -7.85 2.42 -1.09
C ALA A 110 -6.47 2.60 -0.41
N PHE A 111 -5.38 2.45 -1.15
CA PHE A 111 -4.03 2.42 -0.59
C PHE A 111 -3.32 3.78 -0.53
N HIS A 112 -3.65 4.75 -1.37
CA HIS A 112 -2.87 6.00 -1.42
C HIS A 112 -2.77 6.74 -0.07
N ILE A 113 -3.72 6.57 0.84
CA ILE A 113 -3.68 7.20 2.17
C ILE A 113 -2.85 6.42 3.21
N LEU A 114 -2.65 5.11 3.01
CA LEU A 114 -2.00 4.23 3.99
C LEU A 114 -0.55 4.61 4.30
N PRO A 115 0.29 5.04 3.34
CA PRO A 115 1.68 5.43 3.64
C PRO A 115 1.78 6.55 4.66
N ALA A 116 0.86 7.51 4.64
CA ALA A 116 0.82 8.59 5.64
C ALA A 116 0.47 8.07 7.04
N LEU A 117 -0.34 7.01 7.11
CA LEU A 117 -0.75 6.38 8.37
C LEU A 117 0.37 5.53 9.00
N LEU A 118 1.35 5.08 8.23
CA LEU A 118 2.52 4.37 8.79
C LEU A 118 3.31 5.21 9.80
N TRP A 119 3.33 6.54 9.61
CA TRP A 119 3.95 7.49 10.54
C TRP A 119 3.12 7.76 11.80
N LYS A 120 1.81 7.48 11.75
CA LYS A 120 0.86 7.77 12.84
C LYS A 120 -0.18 6.63 12.93
N PRO A 121 0.24 5.40 13.28
CA PRO A 121 -0.67 4.24 13.26
C PRO A 121 -1.91 4.42 14.15
N GLN A 122 -1.80 5.15 15.25
CA GLN A 122 -2.90 5.49 16.15
C GLN A 122 -4.01 6.35 15.51
N ALA A 123 -3.70 7.01 14.40
CA ALA A 123 -4.68 7.78 13.61
C ALA A 123 -5.53 6.87 12.71
N PHE A 124 -5.13 5.62 12.49
CA PHE A 124 -5.94 4.66 11.76
C PHE A 124 -7.21 4.32 12.55
N LYS A 125 -8.36 4.38 11.87
CA LYS A 125 -9.67 4.03 12.40
C LYS A 125 -10.33 3.04 11.42
N PRO A 126 -10.52 1.77 11.80
CA PRO A 126 -11.14 0.75 10.94
C PRO A 126 -12.47 1.23 10.33
N ASP A 127 -13.34 1.82 11.16
CA ASP A 127 -14.65 2.34 10.73
C ASP A 127 -14.55 3.39 9.62
N LEU A 128 -13.56 4.30 9.69
CA LEU A 128 -13.35 5.30 8.65
C LEU A 128 -12.78 4.68 7.37
N TYR A 129 -12.04 3.58 7.50
CA TYR A 129 -11.49 2.85 6.37
C TYR A 129 -12.48 1.84 5.77
N MET A 130 -13.63 1.61 6.42
CA MET A 130 -14.69 0.72 5.94
C MET A 130 -15.21 1.13 4.56
N PHE A 131 -15.21 2.43 4.25
CA PHE A 131 -15.54 2.91 2.90
C PHE A 131 -14.58 2.36 1.84
N CYS A 132 -13.27 2.41 2.11
CA CYS A 132 -12.26 1.83 1.22
C CYS A 132 -12.44 0.31 1.10
N PHE A 133 -12.70 -0.38 2.21
CA PHE A 133 -12.99 -1.81 2.24
C PHE A 133 -14.19 -2.18 1.34
N ARG A 134 -15.32 -1.45 1.46
CA ARG A 134 -16.50 -1.71 0.61
C ARG A 134 -16.23 -1.47 -0.86
N MET A 135 -15.52 -0.40 -1.20
CA MET A 135 -15.17 -0.11 -2.60
C MET A 135 -14.30 -1.20 -3.24
N VAL A 136 -13.33 -1.74 -2.51
CA VAL A 136 -12.52 -2.87 -3.03
C VAL A 136 -13.33 -4.17 -3.00
N GLY A 137 -14.28 -4.29 -2.08
CA GLY A 137 -15.24 -5.41 -2.00
C GLY A 137 -16.09 -5.59 -3.26
N LEU A 138 -16.35 -4.53 -4.03
CA LEU A 138 -17.00 -4.65 -5.35
C LEU A 138 -16.23 -5.54 -6.33
N HIS A 139 -14.93 -5.75 -6.08
CA HIS A 139 -14.03 -6.58 -6.86
C HIS A 139 -13.47 -7.74 -6.02
N TRP A 140 -14.23 -8.21 -5.03
CA TRP A 140 -13.77 -9.20 -4.06
C TRP A 140 -13.22 -10.45 -4.74
N ALA A 141 -13.92 -10.95 -5.75
CA ALA A 141 -13.57 -12.17 -6.49
C ALA A 141 -12.23 -12.04 -7.24
N GLU A 142 -11.85 -10.84 -7.65
CA GLU A 142 -10.60 -10.56 -8.37
C GLU A 142 -9.39 -10.42 -7.44
N LEU A 143 -9.60 -10.12 -6.15
CA LEU A 143 -8.52 -9.99 -5.16
C LEU A 143 -7.90 -11.35 -4.80
N SER A 144 -6.60 -11.38 -4.53
CA SER A 144 -5.96 -12.58 -3.97
C SER A 144 -6.47 -12.93 -2.58
N SER A 145 -6.31 -14.19 -2.20
CA SER A 145 -6.74 -14.67 -0.87
C SER A 145 -6.01 -13.95 0.26
N GLU A 146 -4.74 -13.65 0.04
CA GLU A 146 -3.83 -12.96 0.94
C GLU A 146 -4.30 -11.51 1.16
N LEU A 147 -4.69 -10.82 0.07
CA LEU A 147 -5.17 -9.46 0.18
C LEU A 147 -6.53 -9.40 0.91
N ARG A 148 -7.45 -10.33 0.60
CA ARG A 148 -8.72 -10.46 1.33
C ARG A 148 -8.49 -10.65 2.82
N GLN A 149 -7.57 -11.55 3.20
CA GLN A 149 -7.21 -11.79 4.59
C GLN A 149 -6.62 -10.55 5.26
N ALA A 150 -5.72 -9.82 4.58
CA ALA A 150 -5.12 -8.60 5.11
C ALA A 150 -6.16 -7.50 5.38
N PHE A 151 -7.12 -7.31 4.47
CA PHE A 151 -8.25 -6.39 4.69
C PHE A 151 -9.13 -6.82 5.86
N CYS A 152 -9.47 -8.11 5.94
CA CYS A 152 -10.29 -8.65 7.03
C CYS A 152 -9.61 -8.46 8.39
N ALA A 153 -8.32 -8.79 8.49
CA ALA A 153 -7.54 -8.62 9.70
C ALA A 153 -7.51 -7.15 10.16
N LEU A 154 -7.43 -6.21 9.22
CA LEU A 154 -7.42 -4.77 9.54
C LEU A 154 -8.79 -4.28 10.05
N GLN A 155 -9.88 -4.92 9.62
CA GLN A 155 -11.25 -4.59 10.02
C GLN A 155 -11.74 -5.42 11.22
N GLY A 156 -10.95 -6.39 11.70
CA GLY A 156 -11.38 -7.32 12.74
C GLY A 156 -12.50 -8.26 12.30
N LEU A 157 -12.54 -8.61 11.01
CA LEU A 157 -13.54 -9.48 10.41
C LEU A 157 -12.94 -10.86 10.06
N THR A 158 -13.79 -11.88 10.02
CA THR A 158 -13.52 -13.13 9.31
C THR A 158 -13.76 -12.98 7.80
N LEU A 159 -13.22 -13.90 6.99
CA LEU A 159 -13.48 -13.92 5.55
C LEU A 159 -14.97 -14.12 5.23
N ASP A 160 -15.68 -14.93 6.01
CA ASP A 160 -17.11 -15.20 5.80
C ASP A 160 -17.97 -13.98 6.17
N GLU A 161 -17.62 -13.25 7.23
CA GLU A 161 -18.26 -11.97 7.57
C GLU A 161 -18.02 -10.92 6.48
N ALA A 162 -16.79 -10.81 5.99
CA ALA A 162 -16.45 -9.91 4.89
C ALA A 162 -17.24 -10.23 3.61
N ALA A 163 -17.31 -11.51 3.23
CA ALA A 163 -18.05 -11.93 2.03
C ALA A 163 -19.55 -11.58 2.13
N ARG A 164 -20.19 -11.88 3.27
CA ARG A 164 -21.60 -11.51 3.51
C ARG A 164 -21.82 -10.00 3.44
N LEU A 165 -20.96 -9.22 4.08
CA LEU A 165 -21.06 -7.76 4.04
C LEU A 165 -20.95 -7.21 2.62
N ILE A 166 -20.12 -7.82 1.77
CA ILE A 166 -19.95 -7.42 0.38
C ILE A 166 -21.19 -7.79 -0.44
N GLU A 167 -21.72 -9.00 -0.27
CA GLU A 167 -22.93 -9.46 -0.96
C GLU A 167 -24.17 -8.60 -0.61
N GLU A 168 -24.33 -8.25 0.67
CA GLU A 168 -25.42 -7.38 1.14
C GLU A 168 -25.35 -5.98 0.52
N ASN A 169 -24.15 -5.41 0.39
CA ASN A 169 -23.96 -4.09 -0.23
C ASN A 169 -24.17 -4.11 -1.76
N ASN A 170 -23.97 -5.25 -2.41
CA ASN A 170 -24.17 -5.41 -3.85
C ASN A 170 -25.63 -5.76 -4.23
N SER A 171 -26.44 -6.17 -3.25
CA SER A 171 -27.85 -6.56 -3.46
C SER A 171 -28.84 -5.40 -3.28
N GLY A 172 -28.34 -4.19 -3.01
CA GLY A 172 -29.13 -2.99 -2.69
C GLY A 172 -29.30 -1.98 -3.85
N ASP A 173 -28.84 -2.32 -5.05
CA ASP A 173 -29.09 -1.58 -6.31
C ASP A 173 -30.20 -2.27 -7.13
#